data_AF-A0A8T4RHX5-F1
#
_entry.id   AF-A0A8T4RHX5-F1
#
_cell.length_a   1.000
_cell.length_b   1.000
_cell.length_c   1.000
_cell.angle_alpha   90.00
_cell.angle_beta   90.00
_cell.angle_gamma   90.00
#
_symmetry.space_group_name_H-M   'P 1'
#
loop_
_entity.id
_entity.type
_entity.pdbx_description
1 polymer ?
#
loop_
_entity_poly.entity_id
_entity_poly.type
_entity_poly.pdbx_seq_one_letter_code
_entity_poly.pdbx_strand_id
1 'polypeptide(L)'
;MARICGTCSIAHTMCAIEAIEKALDVEVTKQTALMKKLIVNGLMIRDHALHMYMFSLPDVFRKDSVLDFNDKEKKFLYDAFAVKKAGNMLSTAIGGRAVHAPLPQIGGFSKVPDVKALKECTSQLKTA
;
A
#
# COMPACT_ATOMS: atom_id res chain seq x y z
N MET A 1 -10.12 10.30 6.36
CA MET A 1 -9.62 11.43 5.53
C MET A 1 -8.68 10.88 4.47
N ALA A 2 -9.10 10.80 3.20
CA ALA A 2 -8.33 10.08 2.18
C ALA A 2 -7.69 10.96 1.10
N ARG A 3 -8.12 12.21 0.92
CA ARG A 3 -7.84 13.03 -0.28
C ARG A 3 -6.76 14.11 -0.12
N ILE A 4 -5.99 14.09 0.97
CA ILE A 4 -4.85 15.02 1.15
C ILE A 4 -3.74 14.72 0.13
N CYS A 5 -3.46 13.44 -0.08
CA CYS A 5 -2.40 12.98 -0.97
C CYS A 5 -2.80 11.65 -1.62
N GLY A 6 -2.39 11.44 -2.87
CA GLY A 6 -2.69 10.22 -3.63
C GLY A 6 -1.92 9.00 -3.11
N THR A 7 -0.62 9.14 -2.84
CA THR A 7 0.26 8.03 -2.46
C THR A 7 -0.04 7.56 -1.03
N CYS A 8 0.05 8.47 -0.05
CA CYS A 8 -0.15 8.18 1.37
C CYS A 8 -1.61 8.24 1.87
N SER A 9 -2.59 8.14 0.95
CA SER A 9 -4.02 8.21 1.28
C SER A 9 -4.48 7.20 2.35
N ILE A 10 -3.88 6.00 2.39
CA ILE A 10 -4.18 4.99 3.43
C ILE A 10 -3.67 5.44 4.80
N ALA A 11 -2.47 6.04 4.88
CA ALA A 11 -1.91 6.50 6.14
C ALA A 11 -2.77 7.61 6.77
N HIS A 12 -3.23 8.57 5.95
CA HIS A 12 -4.16 9.60 6.43
C HIS A 12 -5.48 9.03 6.92
N THR A 13 -6.05 8.07 6.20
CA THR A 13 -7.29 7.40 6.63
C THR A 13 -7.07 6.65 7.93
N MET A 14 -5.97 5.91 8.07
CA MET A 14 -5.73 5.14 9.28
C MET A 14 -5.44 5.99 10.50
N CYS A 15 -4.61 7.02 10.34
CA CYS A 15 -4.33 7.98 11.39
C CYS A 15 -5.62 8.67 11.88
N ALA A 16 -6.50 9.08 10.95
CA ALA A 16 -7.78 9.67 11.31
C ALA A 16 -8.71 8.69 12.06
N ILE A 17 -8.77 7.43 11.63
CA ILE A 17 -9.57 6.39 12.31
C ILE A 17 -9.03 6.15 13.72
N GLU A 18 -7.72 5.95 13.88
CA GLU A 18 -7.09 5.70 15.17
C GLU A 18 -7.24 6.89 16.13
N ALA A 19 -7.18 8.12 15.61
CA ALA A 19 -7.44 9.32 16.41
C ALA A 19 -8.88 9.36 16.93
N ILE A 20 -9.87 9.02 16.10
CA ILE A 20 -11.28 9.00 16.51
C ILE A 20 -11.54 7.85 17.49
N GLU A 21 -10.97 6.67 17.24
CA GLU A 21 -11.11 5.52 18.16
C GLU A 21 -10.54 5.83 19.54
N LYS A 22 -9.38 6.50 19.60
CA LYS A 22 -8.80 6.96 20.87
C LYS A 22 -9.66 8.02 21.56
N ALA A 23 -10.27 8.94 20.81
CA ALA A 23 -11.13 9.97 21.37
C ALA A 23 -12.46 9.43 21.92
N LEU A 24 -12.90 8.28 21.42
CA LEU A 24 -14.17 7.63 21.80
C LEU A 24 -13.98 6.37 22.66
N ASP A 25 -12.74 6.09 23.10
CA ASP A 25 -12.37 4.87 23.83
C ASP A 25 -12.86 3.56 23.16
N VAL A 26 -12.79 3.51 21.83
CA VAL A 26 -13.18 2.34 21.03
C VAL A 26 -12.07 1.30 21.05
N GLU A 27 -12.30 0.18 21.71
CA GLU A 27 -11.40 -0.98 21.65
C GLU A 27 -11.64 -1.82 20.39
N VAL A 28 -10.57 -2.09 19.64
CA VAL A 28 -10.64 -2.90 18.42
C VAL A 28 -10.21 -4.34 18.65
N THR A 29 -10.85 -5.26 17.92
CA THR A 29 -10.48 -6.68 17.97
C THR A 29 -9.07 -6.94 17.46
N LYS A 30 -8.46 -8.07 17.87
CA LYS A 30 -7.16 -8.52 17.33
C LYS A 30 -7.17 -8.64 15.80
N GLN A 31 -8.28 -9.09 15.21
CA GLN A 31 -8.44 -9.19 13.77
C GLN A 31 -8.40 -7.81 13.11
N THR A 32 -9.16 -6.84 13.64
CA THR A 32 -9.14 -5.45 13.13
C THR A 32 -7.75 -4.86 13.19
N ALA A 33 -7.03 -5.03 14.31
CA ALA A 33 -5.66 -4.54 14.46
C ALA A 33 -4.70 -5.16 13.41
N LEU A 34 -4.84 -6.46 13.12
CA LEU A 34 -4.06 -7.12 12.07
C LEU A 34 -4.41 -6.58 10.68
N MET A 35 -5.69 -6.37 10.37
CA MET A 35 -6.10 -5.79 9.09
C MET A 35 -5.57 -4.37 8.89
N LYS A 36 -5.59 -3.53 9.95
CA LYS A 36 -4.98 -2.19 9.92
C LYS A 36 -3.48 -2.25 9.62
N LYS A 37 -2.75 -3.19 10.24
CA LYS A 37 -1.33 -3.41 9.94
C LYS A 37 -1.13 -3.86 8.49
N LEU A 38 -1.95 -4.80 7.99
CA LEU A 38 -1.83 -5.31 6.62
C LEU A 38 -2.04 -4.22 5.57
N ILE A 39 -3.06 -3.37 5.71
CA ILE A 39 -3.30 -2.29 4.74
C ILE A 39 -2.18 -1.24 4.75
N VAL A 40 -1.62 -0.93 5.93
CA VAL A 40 -0.45 -0.03 6.05
C VAL A 40 0.81 -0.67 5.46
N ASN A 41 1.02 -1.98 5.64
CA ASN A 41 2.13 -2.69 4.98
C ASN A 41 1.98 -2.66 3.46
N GLY A 42 0.77 -2.86 2.93
CA GLY A 42 0.48 -2.73 1.50
C GLY A 42 0.82 -1.33 0.96
N LEU A 43 0.50 -0.28 1.72
CA LEU A 43 0.91 1.09 1.42
C LEU A 43 2.43 1.24 1.41
N MET A 44 3.13 0.77 2.45
CA MET A 44 4.59 0.92 2.56
C MET A 44 5.31 0.25 1.38
N ILE A 45 4.93 -0.99 1.04
CA ILE A 45 5.54 -1.74 -0.07
C ILE A 45 5.44 -0.95 -1.38
N ARG A 46 4.23 -0.47 -1.73
CA ARG A 46 4.03 0.21 -3.02
C ARG A 46 4.68 1.59 -3.06
N ASP A 47 4.68 2.33 -1.95
CA ASP A 47 5.17 3.71 -1.93
C ASP A 47 6.70 3.72 -1.86
N HIS A 48 7.32 2.79 -1.11
CA HIS A 48 8.77 2.65 -1.10
C HIS A 48 9.30 2.15 -2.44
N ALA A 49 8.63 1.19 -3.08
CA ALA A 49 9.01 0.77 -4.43
C ALA A 49 8.96 1.96 -5.41
N LEU A 50 7.90 2.76 -5.37
CA LEU A 50 7.80 3.95 -6.21
C LEU A 50 8.93 4.94 -5.91
N HIS A 51 9.17 5.25 -4.63
CA HIS A 51 10.19 6.21 -4.23
C HIS A 51 11.59 5.76 -4.64
N MET A 52 11.98 4.54 -4.27
CA MET A 52 13.32 4.03 -4.54
C MET A 52 13.59 3.93 -6.03
N TYR A 53 12.68 3.32 -6.80
CA TYR A 53 12.94 3.04 -8.22
C TYR A 53 12.65 4.22 -9.14
N MET A 54 11.57 4.97 -8.90
CA MET A 54 11.15 6.04 -9.83
C MET A 54 11.75 7.40 -9.50
N PHE A 55 12.05 7.66 -8.23
CA PHE A 55 12.53 8.98 -7.81
C PHE A 55 14.02 8.94 -7.46
N SER A 56 14.47 7.99 -6.63
CA SER A 56 15.87 7.98 -6.18
C SER A 56 16.85 7.28 -7.13
N LEU A 57 16.43 6.23 -7.83
CA LEU A 57 17.34 5.44 -8.67
C LEU A 57 17.93 6.24 -9.85
N PRO A 58 17.18 7.11 -10.55
CA PRO A 58 17.76 7.95 -11.61
C PRO A 58 18.96 8.76 -11.15
N ASP A 59 18.89 9.36 -9.96
CA ASP A 59 19.99 10.13 -9.38
C ASP A 59 21.25 9.28 -9.18
N VAL A 60 21.09 8.03 -8.73
CA VAL A 60 22.20 7.08 -8.55
C VAL A 60 22.89 6.78 -9.88
N PHE A 61 22.12 6.67 -10.97
CA PHE A 61 22.64 6.48 -12.33
C PHE A 61 23.04 7.78 -13.03
N ARG A 62 22.93 8.94 -12.35
CA ARG A 62 23.18 10.28 -12.91
C ARG A 62 22.34 10.57 -14.15
N LYS A 63 21.03 10.31 -14.06
CA LYS A 63 20.04 10.54 -15.11
C LYS A 63 18.93 11.45 -14.61
N ASP A 64 18.38 12.25 -15.52
CA ASP A 64 17.31 13.20 -15.19
C ASP A 64 15.99 12.48 -14.85
N SER A 65 15.75 11.33 -15.45
CA SER A 65 14.54 10.55 -15.21
C SER A 65 14.72 9.05 -15.45
N VAL A 66 13.76 8.26 -14.97
CA VAL A 66 13.67 6.83 -15.33
C VAL A 66 13.40 6.60 -16.82
N LEU A 67 12.94 7.62 -17.57
CA LEU A 67 12.69 7.50 -19.01
C LEU A 67 14.01 7.45 -19.80
N ASP A 68 15.10 7.93 -19.21
CA ASP A 68 16.43 7.94 -19.81
C ASP A 68 17.17 6.60 -19.64
N PHE A 69 16.50 5.58 -19.08
CA PHE A 69 17.07 4.24 -18.89
C PHE A 69 17.22 3.49 -20.21
N ASN A 70 18.40 2.89 -20.42
CA ASN A 70 18.66 2.03 -21.57
C ASN A 70 17.99 0.66 -21.39
N ASP A 71 18.03 -0.20 -22.41
CA ASP A 71 17.32 -1.48 -22.40
C ASP A 71 17.75 -2.42 -21.26
N LYS A 72 18.99 -2.33 -20.78
CA LYS A 72 19.46 -3.14 -19.65
C LYS A 72 18.96 -2.60 -18.31
N GLU A 73 18.78 -1.30 -18.19
CA GLU A 73 18.31 -0.62 -16.97
C GLU A 73 16.78 -0.63 -16.86
N LYS A 74 16.06 -0.70 -17.98
CA LYS A 74 14.59 -0.84 -17.98
C LYS A 74 14.09 -2.03 -17.16
N LYS A 75 14.93 -3.05 -16.90
CA LYS A 75 14.62 -4.13 -15.95
C LYS A 75 14.17 -3.60 -14.58
N PHE A 76 14.79 -2.52 -14.09
CA PHE A 76 14.47 -1.92 -12.80
C PHE A 76 13.08 -1.29 -12.79
N LEU A 77 12.59 -0.79 -13.93
CA LEU A 77 11.20 -0.34 -14.05
C LEU A 77 10.21 -1.50 -13.91
N TYR A 78 10.51 -2.65 -14.54
CA TYR A 78 9.66 -3.83 -14.41
C TYR A 78 9.64 -4.36 -12.98
N ASP A 79 10.79 -4.42 -12.32
CA ASP A 79 10.91 -4.80 -10.91
C ASP A 79 10.10 -3.86 -10.01
N ALA A 80 10.22 -2.54 -10.23
CA ALA A 80 9.44 -1.54 -9.51
C ALA A 80 7.94 -1.75 -9.66
N PHE A 81 7.47 -1.99 -10.88
CA PHE A 81 6.04 -2.25 -11.13
C PHE A 81 5.58 -3.59 -10.53
N ALA A 82 6.43 -4.62 -10.50
CA ALA A 82 6.12 -5.89 -9.87
C ALA A 82 5.91 -5.73 -8.35
N VAL A 83 6.85 -5.08 -7.66
CA VAL A 83 6.75 -4.82 -6.22
C VAL A 83 5.57 -3.89 -5.91
N LYS A 84 5.40 -2.82 -6.69
CA LYS A 84 4.27 -1.89 -6.55
C LYS A 84 2.93 -2.60 -6.77
N LYS A 85 2.85 -3.53 -7.72
CA LYS A 85 1.65 -4.34 -7.96
C LYS A 85 1.33 -5.21 -6.75
N ALA A 86 2.32 -5.85 -6.14
CA ALA A 86 2.13 -6.67 -4.95
C ALA A 86 1.56 -5.85 -3.77
N GLY A 87 2.15 -4.67 -3.49
CA GLY A 87 1.64 -3.75 -2.45
C GLY A 87 0.23 -3.22 -2.76
N ASN A 88 -0.06 -2.93 -4.04
CA ASN A 88 -1.39 -2.53 -4.51
C ASN A 88 -2.44 -3.63 -4.32
N MET A 89 -2.09 -4.90 -4.61
CA MET A 89 -3.00 -6.04 -4.41
C MET A 89 -3.36 -6.20 -2.95
N LEU A 90 -2.38 -6.15 -2.04
CA LEU A 90 -2.63 -6.21 -0.60
C LEU A 90 -3.52 -5.04 -0.14
N SER A 91 -3.19 -3.82 -0.57
CA SER A 91 -3.98 -2.62 -0.25
C SER A 91 -5.43 -2.75 -0.75
N THR A 92 -5.63 -3.35 -1.92
CA THR A 92 -6.96 -3.50 -2.54
C THR A 92 -7.76 -4.63 -1.87
N ALA A 93 -7.11 -5.74 -1.50
CA ALA A 93 -7.75 -6.84 -0.80
C ALA A 93 -8.29 -6.41 0.56
N ILE A 94 -7.51 -5.64 1.33
CA ILE A 94 -7.91 -5.18 2.66
C ILE A 94 -8.76 -3.91 2.61
N GLY A 95 -8.39 -2.96 1.75
CA GLY A 95 -8.94 -1.61 1.72
C GLY A 95 -9.99 -1.36 0.65
N GLY A 96 -10.23 -2.31 -0.26
CA GLY A 96 -11.15 -2.21 -1.40
C GLY A 96 -10.59 -1.44 -2.60
N ARG A 97 -9.67 -0.50 -2.37
CA ARG A 97 -8.89 0.20 -3.40
C ARG A 97 -7.48 0.45 -2.89
N ALA A 98 -6.51 0.42 -3.78
CA ALA A 98 -5.15 0.84 -3.45
C ALA A 98 -5.12 2.31 -3.02
N VAL A 99 -5.71 3.21 -3.82
CA VAL A 99 -5.74 4.64 -3.52
C VAL A 99 -7.12 5.03 -3.00
N HIS A 100 -7.16 5.82 -1.91
CA HIS A 100 -8.39 6.23 -1.23
C HIS A 100 -9.27 5.04 -0.84
N ALA A 101 -8.70 4.09 -0.08
CA ALA A 101 -9.35 2.88 0.42
C ALA A 101 -10.68 3.19 1.16
N PRO A 102 -11.85 2.72 0.66
CA PRO A 102 -13.14 3.02 1.28
C PRO A 102 -13.56 2.09 2.42
N LEU A 103 -12.92 0.92 2.57
CA LEU A 103 -13.36 -0.10 3.54
C LEU A 103 -13.01 0.16 5.01
N PRO A 104 -11.87 0.80 5.36
CA PRO A 104 -11.55 1.09 6.76
C PRO A 104 -12.58 2.03 7.39
N GLN A 105 -13.04 1.69 8.58
CA GLN A 105 -14.01 2.47 9.38
C GLN A 105 -13.59 2.48 10.85
N ILE A 106 -14.22 3.35 11.64
CA ILE A 106 -14.04 3.36 13.10
C ILE A 106 -14.47 1.99 13.65
N GLY A 107 -13.62 1.35 14.45
CA GLY A 107 -13.87 0.05 15.06
C GLY A 107 -13.55 -1.16 14.15
N GLY A 108 -13.33 -0.98 12.84
CA GLY A 108 -13.22 -2.13 11.95
C GLY A 108 -13.15 -1.81 10.46
N PHE A 109 -13.75 -2.70 9.66
CA PHE A 109 -13.82 -2.61 8.21
C PHE A 109 -15.24 -2.96 7.77
N SER A 110 -15.78 -2.24 6.79
CA SER A 110 -17.12 -2.50 6.25
C SER A 110 -17.23 -3.84 5.50
N LYS A 111 -16.10 -4.36 5.02
CA LYS A 111 -15.99 -5.67 4.40
C LYS A 111 -14.63 -6.29 4.74
N VAL A 112 -14.64 -7.58 5.06
CA VAL A 112 -13.43 -8.38 5.25
C VAL A 112 -13.07 -9.12 3.95
N PRO A 113 -11.77 -9.31 3.65
CA PRO A 113 -11.34 -10.06 2.48
C PRO A 113 -11.73 -11.53 2.57
N ASP A 114 -12.00 -12.15 1.42
CA ASP A 114 -12.13 -13.59 1.32
C ASP A 114 -10.76 -14.29 1.44
N VAL A 115 -10.75 -15.51 1.95
CA VAL A 115 -9.57 -16.36 2.09
C VAL A 115 -8.88 -16.57 0.75
N LYS A 116 -9.65 -16.69 -0.35
CA LYS A 116 -9.08 -16.82 -1.70
C LYS A 116 -8.25 -15.59 -2.08
N ALA A 117 -8.75 -14.38 -1.82
CA ALA A 117 -8.04 -13.13 -2.10
C ALA A 117 -6.74 -13.00 -1.29
N LEU A 118 -6.76 -13.45 -0.03
CA LEU A 118 -5.56 -13.47 0.82
C LEU A 118 -4.51 -14.48 0.33
N LYS A 119 -4.94 -15.66 -0.12
CA LYS A 119 -4.03 -16.67 -0.71
C LYS A 119 -3.37 -16.15 -1.99
N GLU A 120 -4.13 -15.46 -2.84
CA GLU A 120 -3.60 -14.83 -4.05
C GLU A 120 -2.57 -13.74 -3.72
N CYS A 121 -2.88 -12.86 -2.75
CA CYS A 121 -1.92 -11.86 -2.28
C CYS A 121 -0.63 -12.51 -1.76
N THR A 122 -0.74 -13.62 -1.02
CA THR A 122 0.42 -14.34 -0.48
C THR A 122 1.30 -14.91 -1.59
N SER A 123 0.71 -15.44 -2.65
CA SER A 123 1.46 -15.91 -3.82
C SER A 123 2.23 -14.77 -4.49
N GLN A 124 1.55 -13.64 -4.73
CA GLN A 124 2.16 -12.47 -5.36
C GLN A 124 3.28 -11.85 -4.51
N LEU A 125 3.11 -11.81 -3.19
CA LEU A 125 4.11 -11.24 -2.27
C LEU A 125 5.38 -12.11 -2.15
N LYS A 126 5.31 -13.40 -2.50
CA LYS A 126 6.48 -14.29 -2.50
C LYS A 126 7.29 -14.24 -3.80
N THR A 127 6.67 -13.78 -4.88
CA THR A 127 7.27 -13.75 -6.22
C THR A 127 7.74 -12.36 -6.64
N ALA A 128 7.30 -11.32 -5.93
CA ALA A 128 7.79 -9.95 -6.05
C ALA A 128 9.06 -9.75 -5.23
#